data_AF-A0A564Z745-F1
#
_entry.id   AF-A0A564Z745-F1
#
_cell.length_a   1.000
_cell.length_b   1.000
_cell.length_c   1.000
_cell.angle_alpha   90.00
_cell.angle_beta   90.00
_cell.angle_gamma   90.00
#
_symmetry.space_group_name_H-M   'P 1'
#
loop_
_entity.id
_entity.type
_entity.pdbx_description
1 polymer ?
#
loop_
_entity_poly.entity_id
_entity_poly.type
_entity_poly.pdbx_seq_one_letter_code
_entity_poly.pdbx_strand_id
1 'polypeptide(L)'
;YELQSNDIDSLLRRLGAVNTQIFLSCNPNTKHRALAEFKSSDECWRIIKSLHQRELCGVRLTIEFGNHSHRNPHSSLSVPGNNTHPVNPNLPEWVEKLTSLSDKWLPGHSLPDLFYSYPTATSAILTNIVRCLASVPAFYVQTLHLMNR
;
A
#
# COMPACT_ATOMS: atom_id res chain seq x y z
N TYR A 1 -13.16 6.16 -22.25
CA TYR A 1 -11.93 5.91 -23.01
C TYR A 1 -11.09 4.97 -22.16
N GLU A 2 -10.68 3.82 -22.69
CA GLU A 2 -9.93 2.81 -21.93
C GLU A 2 -8.45 2.91 -22.29
N LEU A 3 -7.59 3.17 -21.29
CA LEU A 3 -6.15 3.34 -21.49
C LEU A 3 -5.50 2.00 -21.86
N GLN A 4 -4.87 1.95 -23.03
CA GLN A 4 -4.15 0.76 -23.48
C GLN A 4 -2.73 0.72 -22.88
N SER A 5 -2.10 -0.46 -22.85
CA SER A 5 -0.71 -0.62 -22.41
C SER A 5 0.25 0.31 -23.16
N ASN A 6 0.07 0.48 -24.47
CA ASN A 6 0.91 1.36 -25.27
C ASN A 6 0.79 2.84 -24.87
N ASP A 7 -0.41 3.29 -24.47
CA ASP A 7 -0.62 4.66 -24.00
C ASP A 7 0.11 4.88 -22.68
N ILE A 8 0.04 3.91 -21.77
CA ILE A 8 0.71 3.93 -20.47
C ILE A 8 2.24 3.91 -20.66
N ASP A 9 2.75 3.04 -21.52
CA ASP A 9 4.19 2.95 -21.81
C ASP A 9 4.72 4.26 -22.41
N SER A 10 4.02 4.80 -23.41
CA SER A 10 4.40 6.05 -24.07
C SER A 10 4.37 7.26 -23.12
N LEU A 11 3.43 7.29 -22.17
CA LEU A 11 3.39 8.30 -21.12
C LEU A 11 4.62 8.19 -20.21
N LEU A 12 4.91 7.00 -19.70
CA LEU A 12 6.02 6.77 -18.78
C LEU A 12 7.37 7.07 -19.43
N ARG A 13 7.57 6.66 -20.70
CA ARG A 13 8.77 7.00 -21.46
C ARG A 13 8.93 8.50 -21.67
N ARG A 14 7.85 9.22 -21.97
CA ARG A 14 7.87 10.70 -22.08
C ARG A 14 8.19 11.39 -20.76
N LEU A 15 7.85 10.77 -19.63
CA LEU A 15 8.21 11.26 -18.29
C LEU A 15 9.67 10.97 -17.92
N GLY A 16 10.42 10.25 -18.76
CA GLY A 16 11.83 9.94 -18.55
C GLY A 16 12.09 8.57 -17.90
N ALA A 17 11.10 7.67 -17.90
CA ALA A 17 11.30 6.33 -17.36
C ALA A 17 12.35 5.55 -18.18
N VAL A 18 13.29 4.93 -17.49
CA VAL A 18 14.33 4.05 -18.05
C VAL A 18 13.78 2.64 -18.26
N ASN A 19 12.98 2.17 -17.30
CA ASN A 19 12.36 0.86 -17.33
C ASN A 19 10.89 0.99 -16.98
N THR A 20 10.05 0.20 -17.64
CA THR A 20 8.59 0.21 -17.47
C THR A 20 8.07 -1.21 -17.40
N GLN A 21 7.21 -1.48 -16.42
CA GLN A 21 6.46 -2.72 -16.32
C GLN A 21 4.99 -2.38 -16.13
N ILE A 22 4.15 -2.91 -17.01
CA ILE A 22 2.73 -2.57 -17.06
C ILE A 22 1.91 -3.78 -16.63
N PHE A 23 1.04 -3.55 -15.66
CA PHE A 23 0.13 -4.52 -15.10
C PHE A 23 -1.29 -4.07 -15.45
N LEU A 24 -1.77 -4.51 -16.61
CA LEU A 24 -3.15 -4.27 -16.99
C LEU A 24 -4.08 -5.16 -16.18
N SER A 25 -5.16 -4.54 -15.67
CA SER A 25 -6.26 -5.27 -15.08
C SER A 25 -7.24 -5.68 -16.19
N CYS A 26 -7.62 -6.96 -16.23
CA CYS A 26 -8.72 -7.44 -17.07
C CYS A 26 -10.09 -7.35 -16.37
N ASN A 27 -10.11 -6.92 -15.10
CA ASN A 27 -11.34 -6.81 -14.29
C ASN A 27 -11.71 -5.33 -14.14
N PRO A 28 -12.97 -4.94 -14.41
CA PRO A 28 -13.42 -3.54 -14.29
C PRO A 28 -13.28 -2.96 -12.88
N ASN A 29 -13.19 -3.80 -11.85
CA ASN A 29 -13.08 -3.35 -10.46
C ASN A 29 -11.62 -3.16 -9.99
N THR A 30 -10.63 -3.59 -10.76
CA THR A 30 -9.21 -3.43 -10.42
C THR A 30 -8.54 -2.41 -11.34
N LYS A 31 -7.72 -1.54 -10.76
CA LYS A 31 -7.08 -0.42 -11.47
C LYS A 31 -5.88 -0.92 -12.27
N HIS A 32 -5.67 -0.41 -13.48
CA HIS A 32 -4.39 -0.59 -14.17
C HIS A 32 -3.26 -0.03 -13.30
N ARG A 33 -2.14 -0.76 -13.24
CA ARG A 33 -0.95 -0.37 -12.49
C ARG A 33 0.26 -0.41 -13.40
N ALA A 34 1.21 0.48 -13.17
CA ALA A 34 2.51 0.41 -13.83
C ALA A 34 3.61 0.72 -12.83
N LEU A 35 4.78 0.13 -13.07
CA LEU A 35 6.02 0.42 -12.39
C LEU A 35 6.93 1.10 -13.39
N ALA A 36 7.53 2.21 -12.96
CA ALA A 36 8.48 2.97 -13.76
C ALA A 36 9.74 3.25 -12.92
N GLU A 37 10.90 3.01 -13.53
CA GLU A 37 12.20 3.28 -12.95
C GLU A 37 12.79 4.55 -13.56
N PHE A 38 13.36 5.42 -12.74
CA PHE A 38 13.96 6.68 -13.15
C PHE A 38 15.42 6.76 -12.71
N LYS A 39 16.19 7.65 -13.32
CA LYS A 39 17.65 7.71 -13.12
C LYS A 39 18.05 8.24 -11.75
N SER A 40 17.21 9.07 -11.13
CA SER A 40 17.46 9.66 -9.82
C SER A 40 16.18 9.78 -8.99
N SER A 41 16.34 9.69 -7.67
CA SER A 41 15.29 9.96 -6.69
C SER A 41 14.68 11.35 -6.86
N ASP A 42 15.48 12.35 -7.26
CA ASP A 42 14.98 13.71 -7.51
C ASP A 42 13.97 13.74 -8.66
N GLU A 43 14.16 12.93 -9.70
CA GLU A 43 13.20 12.80 -10.79
C GLU A 43 11.89 12.16 -10.31
N CYS A 44 11.98 11.10 -9.52
CA CYS A 44 10.82 10.48 -8.89
C CYS A 44 10.03 11.49 -8.05
N TRP A 45 10.72 12.31 -7.25
CA TRP A 45 10.07 13.35 -6.46
C TRP A 45 9.40 14.42 -7.32
N ARG A 46 10.02 14.87 -8.42
CA ARG A 46 9.39 15.79 -9.38
C ARG A 46 8.12 15.19 -9.98
N ILE A 47 8.15 13.90 -10.31
CA ILE A 47 7.01 13.19 -10.90
C ILE A 47 5.89 13.02 -9.88
N ILE A 48 6.19 12.61 -8.64
CA ILE A 48 5.19 12.50 -7.58
C ILE A 48 4.55 13.86 -7.31
N LYS A 49 5.35 14.92 -7.13
CA LYS A 49 4.81 16.28 -6.89
C LYS A 49 3.95 16.80 -8.03
N SER A 50 4.32 16.49 -9.27
CA SER A 50 3.57 16.96 -10.43
C SER A 50 2.35 16.11 -10.71
N LEU A 51 2.42 14.79 -10.62
CA LEU A 51 1.48 13.87 -11.28
C LEU A 51 0.60 13.10 -10.27
N HIS A 52 0.99 13.02 -9.00
CA HIS A 52 0.16 12.42 -7.95
C HIS A 52 -1.15 13.20 -7.78
N GLN A 53 -2.28 12.49 -7.67
CA GLN A 53 -3.66 13.02 -7.64
C GLN A 53 -4.12 13.79 -8.88
N ARG A 54 -3.33 13.87 -9.97
CA ARG A 54 -3.83 14.46 -11.22
C ARG A 54 -4.86 13.56 -11.87
N GLU A 55 -5.82 14.19 -12.52
CA GLU A 55 -6.83 13.50 -13.31
C GLU A 55 -6.36 13.36 -14.76
N LEU A 56 -6.42 12.14 -15.28
CA LEU A 56 -6.09 11.80 -16.66
C LEU A 56 -7.21 10.91 -17.21
N CYS A 57 -7.86 11.34 -18.29
CA CYS A 57 -8.95 10.60 -18.93
C CYS A 57 -10.10 10.22 -17.98
N GLY A 58 -10.43 11.08 -17.01
CA GLY A 58 -11.48 10.83 -16.01
C GLY A 58 -11.04 9.93 -14.84
N VAL A 59 -9.75 9.56 -14.76
CA VAL A 59 -9.19 8.73 -13.70
C VAL A 59 -8.17 9.51 -12.90
N ARG A 60 -8.28 9.46 -11.57
CA ARG A 60 -7.31 10.06 -10.66
C ARG A 60 -6.11 9.14 -10.49
N LEU A 61 -4.92 9.65 -10.78
CA LEU A 61 -3.68 8.92 -10.68
C LEU A 61 -3.18 8.89 -9.23
N THR A 62 -2.83 7.71 -8.74
CA THR A 62 -2.13 7.51 -7.47
C THR A 62 -0.73 7.01 -7.77
N ILE A 63 0.27 7.74 -7.29
CA ILE A 63 1.69 7.43 -7.50
C ILE A 63 2.35 7.28 -6.14
N GLU A 64 3.10 6.21 -5.97
CA GLU A 64 3.80 5.88 -4.74
C GLU A 64 5.20 5.38 -5.10
N PHE A 65 6.14 5.49 -4.15
CA PHE A 65 7.44 4.87 -4.29
C PHE A 65 7.29 3.34 -4.19
N GLY A 66 7.76 2.63 -5.20
CA GLY A 66 7.85 1.17 -5.15
C GLY A 66 9.08 0.75 -4.36
N ASN A 67 8.93 -0.21 -3.45
CA ASN A 67 10.07 -0.94 -2.91
C ASN A 67 10.50 -2.01 -3.93
N HIS A 68 11.15 -1.57 -5.01
CA HIS A 68 11.67 -2.48 -6.02
C HIS A 68 13.12 -2.82 -5.67
N SER A 69 13.29 -3.89 -4.89
CA SER A 69 14.60 -4.52 -4.80
C SER A 69 14.90 -5.15 -6.16
N HIS A 70 15.96 -4.71 -6.82
CA HIS A 70 16.48 -5.28 -8.07
C HIS A 70 16.77 -6.76 -7.87
N ARG A 71 15.75 -7.61 -8.03
CA ARG A 71 15.93 -9.06 -8.03
C ARG A 71 16.29 -9.41 -9.47
N ASN A 72 17.59 -9.55 -9.71
CA ASN A 72 18.16 -9.97 -10.99
C ASN A 72 17.29 -11.06 -11.66
N PRO A 73 16.84 -10.90 -12.92
CA PRO A 73 15.99 -11.88 -13.60
C PRO A 73 16.73 -13.17 -14.04
N HIS A 74 17.96 -13.39 -13.59
CA HIS A 74 18.73 -14.59 -13.92
C HIS A 74 19.15 -15.34 -12.66
N SER A 75 18.21 -16.12 -12.11
CA SER A 75 18.57 -17.37 -11.45
C SER A 75 17.37 -18.31 -11.46
N SER A 76 17.21 -19.02 -12.57
CA SER A 76 16.51 -20.30 -12.59
C SER A 76 17.41 -21.33 -11.90
N LEU A 77 17.36 -21.47 -10.58
CA LEU A 77 18.02 -22.56 -9.87
C LEU A 77 17.15 -22.99 -8.68
N SER A 78 16.46 -24.10 -8.89
CA SER A 78 16.30 -25.22 -7.96
C SER A 78 16.25 -24.91 -6.46
N VAL A 79 15.09 -25.20 -5.87
CA VAL A 79 14.94 -25.63 -4.47
C VAL A 79 15.99 -26.71 -4.19
N PRO A 80 16.86 -26.51 -3.19
CA PRO A 80 16.74 -27.29 -1.96
C PRO A 80 16.87 -26.40 -0.71
N GLY A 81 16.10 -26.77 0.31
CA GLY A 81 16.04 -26.03 1.56
C GLY A 81 17.39 -25.95 2.29
N ASN A 82 17.64 -24.79 2.89
CA ASN A 82 17.97 -24.69 4.31
C ASN A 82 18.03 -23.23 4.73
N ASN A 83 17.62 -23.02 5.97
CA ASN A 83 17.55 -21.76 6.70
C ASN A 83 18.76 -20.84 6.51
N THR A 84 18.52 -19.55 6.25
CA THR A 84 19.21 -18.40 6.88
C THR A 84 18.66 -17.07 6.37
N HIS A 85 18.16 -16.25 7.28
CA HIS A 85 17.72 -14.87 7.05
C HIS A 85 18.92 -13.96 6.69
N PRO A 86 18.84 -13.05 5.70
CA PRO A 86 19.66 -11.85 5.70
C PRO A 86 18.93 -10.76 6.49
N VAL A 87 19.50 -10.45 7.66
CA VAL A 87 19.19 -9.30 8.51
C VAL A 87 19.30 -8.02 7.69
N ASN A 88 18.28 -7.16 7.74
CA ASN A 88 18.33 -5.79 7.23
C ASN A 88 18.30 -4.82 8.43
N PRO A 89 19.25 -3.88 8.54
CA PRO A 89 19.41 -3.07 9.74
C PRO A 89 18.40 -1.91 9.78
N ASN A 90 17.82 -1.69 10.97
CA ASN A 90 17.01 -0.56 11.42
C ASN A 90 15.50 -0.59 11.13
N LEU A 91 14.83 -1.72 11.36
CA LEU A 91 13.41 -1.68 11.70
C LEU A 91 13.25 -1.80 13.23
N PRO A 92 12.45 -0.94 13.88
CA PRO A 92 12.16 -1.10 15.30
C PRO A 92 11.52 -2.45 15.56
N GLU A 93 11.99 -3.16 16.59
CA GLU A 93 11.58 -4.53 16.97
C GLU A 93 10.06 -4.75 17.02
N TRP A 94 9.30 -3.71 17.40
CA TRP A 94 7.84 -3.78 17.47
C TRP A 94 7.16 -3.92 16.10
N VAL A 95 7.78 -3.41 15.03
CA VAL A 95 7.25 -3.51 13.66
C VAL A 95 7.42 -4.94 13.13
N GLU A 96 8.58 -5.54 13.37
CA GLU A 96 8.81 -6.95 13.03
C GLU A 96 7.78 -7.85 13.72
N LYS A 97 7.46 -7.54 14.98
CA LYS A 97 6.48 -8.27 15.81
C LYS A 97 5.02 -8.11 15.37
N LEU A 98 4.65 -7.00 14.72
CA LEU A 98 3.29 -6.80 14.18
C LEU A 98 3.11 -7.41 12.78
N THR A 99 4.20 -7.64 12.06
CA THR A 99 4.13 -8.09 10.66
C THR A 99 4.00 -9.62 10.55
N SER A 100 4.30 -10.36 11.63
CA SER A 100 4.18 -11.81 11.72
C SER A 100 2.74 -12.32 11.93
N LEU A 101 1.73 -11.50 11.64
CA LEU A 101 0.37 -11.68 12.14
C LEU A 101 -0.63 -12.27 11.18
N SER A 102 -0.28 -12.38 9.91
CA SER A 102 -1.33 -12.42 8.92
C SER A 102 -1.73 -13.83 8.59
N ASP A 103 -1.77 -14.82 9.48
CA ASP A 103 -1.63 -16.21 9.02
C ASP A 103 -2.85 -16.91 8.37
N LYS A 104 -3.81 -16.15 7.87
CA LYS A 104 -4.69 -16.57 6.75
C LYS A 104 -4.41 -15.83 5.43
N TRP A 105 -3.55 -14.82 5.49
CA TRP A 105 -2.67 -14.20 4.48
C TRP A 105 -1.17 -14.64 4.64
N LEU A 106 -0.83 -15.48 5.63
CA LEU A 106 0.52 -15.96 6.04
C LEU A 106 0.52 -17.35 6.78
N PRO A 107 -0.34 -18.37 6.58
CA PRO A 107 -0.44 -19.62 7.41
C PRO A 107 0.64 -20.01 8.48
N GLY A 108 0.30 -20.06 9.79
CA GLY A 108 1.22 -20.46 10.90
C GLY A 108 1.26 -19.70 12.26
N HIS A 109 0.65 -18.53 12.42
CA HIS A 109 0.89 -17.56 13.49
C HIS A 109 -0.45 -16.98 13.93
N SER A 110 -1.11 -17.64 14.89
CA SER A 110 -1.99 -16.87 15.77
C SER A 110 -1.09 -16.00 16.62
N LEU A 111 -1.20 -14.67 16.59
CA LEU A 111 -0.69 -13.93 17.75
C LEU A 111 -1.63 -14.23 18.91
N PRO A 112 -1.17 -14.96 19.93
CA PRO A 112 -1.95 -15.08 21.13
C PRO A 112 -1.89 -13.71 21.83
N ASP A 113 -3.05 -13.24 22.29
CA ASP A 113 -3.17 -12.12 23.23
C ASP A 113 -2.63 -10.76 22.78
N LEU A 114 -2.99 -10.33 21.56
CA LEU A 114 -2.87 -8.91 21.21
C LEU A 114 -3.97 -8.10 21.93
N PHE A 115 -3.70 -7.74 23.17
CA PHE A 115 -4.55 -6.79 23.91
C PHE A 115 -4.33 -5.39 23.34
N TYR A 116 -5.32 -4.91 22.59
CA TYR A 116 -5.32 -3.51 22.17
C TYR A 116 -5.53 -2.64 23.41
N SER A 117 -4.49 -1.93 23.82
CA SER A 117 -4.60 -0.91 24.85
C SER A 117 -5.23 0.34 24.23
N TYR A 118 -6.44 0.67 24.66
CA TYR A 118 -7.06 1.92 24.25
C TYR A 118 -6.26 3.10 24.81
N PRO A 119 -6.00 4.15 24.01
CA PRO A 119 -5.39 5.36 24.51
C PRO A 119 -6.29 6.00 25.58
N THR A 120 -5.69 6.73 26.51
CA THR A 120 -6.44 7.47 27.53
C THR A 120 -7.38 8.47 26.86
N ALA A 121 -8.61 8.58 27.39
CA ALA A 121 -9.60 9.50 26.85
C ALA A 121 -9.13 10.95 27.04
N THR A 122 -8.82 11.62 25.92
CA THR A 122 -8.51 13.05 25.92
C THR A 122 -9.66 13.82 25.28
N SER A 123 -9.80 15.10 25.63
CA SER A 123 -10.84 15.98 25.06
C SER A 123 -10.80 16.00 23.53
N ALA A 124 -9.61 16.00 22.92
CA ALA A 124 -9.44 15.94 21.48
C ALA A 124 -9.99 14.63 20.87
N ILE A 125 -9.67 13.49 21.48
CA ILE A 125 -10.16 12.17 21.05
C ILE A 125 -11.69 12.10 21.14
N LEU A 126 -12.25 12.51 22.29
CA LEU A 126 -13.70 12.50 22.49
C LEU A 126 -14.43 13.42 21.50
N THR A 127 -13.90 14.62 21.27
CA THR A 127 -14.50 15.57 20.33
C THR A 127 -14.51 15.01 18.91
N ASN A 128 -13.44 14.34 18.49
CA ASN A 128 -13.38 13.72 17.17
C ASN A 128 -14.36 12.54 17.04
N ILE A 129 -14.47 11.71 18.08
CA ILE A 129 -15.45 10.62 18.11
C ILE A 129 -16.88 11.18 17.97
N VAL A 130 -17.23 12.21 18.74
CA VAL A 130 -18.55 12.84 18.69
C VAL A 130 -18.83 13.47 17.32
N ARG A 131 -17.86 14.15 16.72
CA ARG A 131 -18.00 14.69 15.34
C ARG A 131 -18.28 13.58 14.33
N CYS A 132 -17.62 12.44 14.43
CA CYS A 132 -17.86 11.28 13.57
C CYS A 132 -19.25 10.66 13.79
N LEU A 133 -19.68 10.54 15.04
CA LEU A 133 -21.03 10.06 15.37
C LEU A 133 -22.12 10.99 14.80
N ALA A 134 -21.91 12.31 14.92
CA ALA A 134 -22.83 13.31 14.41
C ALA A 134 -22.89 13.33 12.87
N SER A 135 -21.78 13.06 12.18
CA SER A 135 -21.70 13.14 10.72
C SER A 135 -22.13 11.86 10.00
N VAL A 136 -22.10 10.70 10.67
CA VAL A 136 -22.39 9.40 10.04
C VAL A 136 -23.47 8.64 10.83
N PRO A 137 -24.75 8.67 10.39
CA PRO A 137 -25.86 8.02 11.09
C PRO A 137 -25.69 6.51 11.26
N ALA A 138 -25.13 5.81 10.27
CA ALA A 138 -24.89 4.37 10.36
C ALA A 138 -23.86 4.02 11.45
N PHE A 139 -22.81 4.84 11.59
CA PHE A 139 -21.78 4.68 12.62
C PHE A 139 -22.34 4.96 14.02
N TYR A 140 -23.21 5.97 14.15
CA TYR A 140 -23.95 6.24 15.37
C TYR A 140 -24.80 5.05 15.81
N VAL A 141 -25.61 4.50 14.90
CA VAL A 141 -26.47 3.35 15.18
C VAL A 141 -25.66 2.11 15.56
N GLN A 142 -24.55 1.84 14.86
CA GLN A 142 -23.65 0.74 15.19
C GLN A 142 -23.03 0.89 16.57
N THR A 143 -22.58 2.10 16.93
CA THR A 143 -22.04 2.39 18.26
C THR A 143 -23.09 2.18 19.34
N LEU A 144 -24.33 2.62 19.10
CA LEU A 144 -25.44 2.44 20.02
C LEU A 144 -25.81 0.96 20.20
N HIS A 145 -25.80 0.17 19.12
CA HIS A 145 -25.96 -1.29 19.21
C HIS A 145 -24.85 -1.98 19.99
N LEU A 146 -23.60 -1.53 19.82
CA LEU A 146 -22.45 -2.06 20.55
C LEU A 146 -22.52 -1.74 22.04
N MET A 147 -22.97 -0.52 22.40
CA MET A 147 -23.10 -0.07 23.79
C MET A 147 -24.28 -0.69 24.54
N ASN A 148 -25.32 -1.14 23.83
CA ASN A 148 -26.53 -1.73 24.42
C ASN A 148 -26.44 -3.26 24.61
N ARG A 149 -25.29 -3.87 24.34
CA ARG A 149 -25.07 -5.32 24.36
C ARG A 149 -24.13 -5.70 25.49
#